data_AF-A0A7S2PXL2-F1
#
_entry.id   AF-A0A7S2PXL2-F1
#
_cell.length_a   1.000
_cell.length_b   1.000
_cell.length_c   1.000
_cell.angle_alpha   90.00
_cell.angle_beta   90.00
_cell.angle_gamma   90.00
#
_symmetry.space_group_name_H-M   'P 1'
#
loop_
_entity.id
_entity.type
_entity.pdbx_description
1 polymer ?
#
loop_
_entity_poly.entity_id
_entity_poly.type
_entity_poly.pdbx_seq_one_letter_code
_entity_poly.pdbx_strand_id
1 'polypeptide(L)'
;GRRSWRGGLEGAAGLELLPLEPPVMVQREVVADPPRGDCDNTPADWRSSTGASCDEYKAFQWCTPNGTYGVAWDFDYGLFGNFSDAQGVNARQACCGCGGGRPAGHVVGLTHFAVTAGEQCAEALPYAPRETPLTEAAAAGVDTSLRDRAHARWVQRIFPAGVPGSLEDMTIEWRFSDTKTLRQRFESATSQGEPVRWLISWRDSTWERDGVWWFSSSAAAAIGLKWGAGAAGGASFSTEDGAWGAAAGRVDGGGFPPFGFVGVGNFIDEDSACSTVCFPYGPGANVCQQRS
;
A
#
# COMPACT_ATOMS: atom_id res chain seq x y z
N GLY A 1 24.90 -71.48 55.46
CA GLY A 1 25.86 -71.27 56.55
C GLY A 1 26.42 -69.86 56.47
N ARG A 2 26.47 -69.14 57.61
CA ARG A 2 27.38 -68.03 57.98
C ARG A 2 27.60 -66.92 56.90
N ARG A 3 27.23 -65.66 57.09
CA ARG A 3 27.53 -64.76 58.22
C ARG A 3 26.78 -63.41 58.07
N SER A 4 26.51 -62.83 59.23
CA SER A 4 25.97 -61.48 59.52
C SER A 4 26.94 -60.34 59.14
N TRP A 5 26.43 -59.09 59.09
CA TRP A 5 26.88 -57.83 59.75
C TRP A 5 26.55 -56.62 58.83
N ARG A 6 25.50 -55.83 59.13
CA ARG A 6 25.42 -54.59 59.94
C ARG A 6 25.96 -53.32 59.27
N GLY A 7 25.16 -52.25 59.37
CA GLY A 7 25.53 -50.84 59.20
C GLY A 7 24.88 -50.23 57.95
N GLY A 8 24.07 -49.17 58.00
CA GLY A 8 23.82 -48.21 59.07
C GLY A 8 22.52 -47.43 58.79
N LEU A 9 22.01 -46.84 59.87
CA LEU A 9 20.91 -45.89 59.92
C LEU A 9 21.50 -44.48 59.72
N GLU A 10 20.93 -43.72 58.79
CA GLU A 10 20.90 -42.25 58.65
C GLU A 10 20.29 -42.03 57.24
N GLY A 11 19.05 -41.58 57.06
CA GLY A 11 18.51 -40.30 57.50
C GLY A 11 18.41 -39.37 56.29
N ALA A 12 17.35 -39.47 55.50
CA ALA A 12 16.88 -38.44 54.55
C ALA A 12 15.45 -38.82 54.12
N ALA A 13 14.44 -38.27 54.79
CA ALA A 13 13.75 -37.02 54.43
C ALA A 13 12.72 -37.24 53.30
N GLY A 14 11.50 -36.81 53.59
CA GLY A 14 10.28 -37.09 52.86
C GLY A 14 10.35 -36.83 51.35
N LEU A 15 9.67 -37.70 50.61
CA LEU A 15 9.18 -37.41 49.27
C LEU A 15 8.13 -36.29 49.42
N GLU A 16 8.58 -35.04 49.33
CA GLU A 16 7.69 -33.90 49.23
C GLU A 16 7.14 -33.89 47.80
N LEU A 17 5.85 -34.24 47.66
CA LEU A 17 5.12 -34.14 46.41
C LEU A 17 5.02 -32.65 46.04
N LEU A 18 5.86 -32.20 45.11
CA LEU A 18 5.71 -30.88 44.51
C LEU A 18 4.35 -30.84 43.80
N PRO A 19 3.47 -29.86 44.11
CA PRO A 19 2.21 -29.72 43.41
C PRO A 19 2.48 -29.36 41.95
N LEU A 20 1.87 -30.13 41.03
CA LEU A 20 1.85 -29.79 39.61
C LEU A 20 1.11 -28.45 39.46
N GLU A 21 1.84 -27.39 39.12
CA GLU A 21 1.22 -26.13 38.77
C GLU A 21 0.33 -26.32 37.52
N PRO A 22 -0.91 -25.81 37.53
CA PRO A 22 -1.75 -25.87 36.35
C PRO A 22 -1.09 -25.04 35.23
N PRO A 23 -1.25 -25.45 33.95
CA PRO A 23 -0.68 -24.72 32.84
C PRO A 23 -1.19 -23.27 32.85
N VAL A 24 -0.24 -22.33 32.85
CA VAL A 24 -0.53 -20.90 32.64
C VAL A 24 -1.14 -20.78 31.25
N MET A 25 -2.46 -20.59 31.21
CA MET A 25 -3.15 -20.14 30.01
C MET A 25 -2.68 -18.72 29.75
N VAL A 26 -1.68 -18.57 28.87
CA VAL A 26 -1.36 -17.27 28.28
C VAL A 26 -2.60 -16.85 27.52
N GLN A 27 -3.43 -16.02 28.13
CA GLN A 27 -4.49 -15.34 27.44
C GLN A 27 -3.81 -14.44 26.41
N ARG A 28 -3.70 -14.95 25.20
CA ARG A 28 -3.37 -14.14 24.03
C ARG A 28 -4.52 -13.15 23.92
N GLU A 29 -4.25 -11.94 24.41
CA GLU A 29 -5.14 -10.80 24.25
C GLU A 29 -5.42 -10.70 22.76
N VAL A 30 -6.65 -11.04 22.38
CA VAL A 30 -7.16 -10.79 21.04
C VAL A 30 -7.26 -9.27 20.99
N VAL A 31 -6.20 -8.62 20.53
CA VAL A 31 -6.26 -7.22 20.13
C VAL A 31 -7.34 -7.20 19.06
N ALA A 32 -8.53 -6.71 19.43
CA ALA A 32 -9.56 -6.43 18.47
C ALA A 32 -8.92 -5.55 17.40
N ASP A 33 -9.06 -5.96 16.14
CA ASP A 33 -8.74 -5.11 15.00
C ASP A 33 -9.33 -3.72 15.29
N PRO A 34 -8.60 -2.61 15.08
CA PRO A 34 -9.22 -1.30 15.15
C PRO A 34 -10.47 -1.33 14.26
N PRO A 35 -11.58 -0.71 14.67
CA PRO A 35 -12.79 -0.66 13.85
C PRO A 35 -12.37 -0.24 12.45
N ARG A 36 -12.90 -0.91 11.40
CA ARG A 36 -12.72 -0.49 10.00
C ARG A 36 -12.83 1.02 10.02
N GLY A 37 -11.69 1.68 9.78
CA GLY A 37 -11.51 3.08 10.14
C GLY A 37 -12.65 3.90 9.58
N ASP A 38 -12.96 5.00 10.24
CA ASP A 38 -13.96 5.98 9.82
C ASP A 38 -13.78 6.34 8.33
N CYS A 39 -14.60 7.18 7.73
CA CYS A 39 -14.43 7.55 6.32
C CYS A 39 -14.78 9.01 6.13
N ASP A 40 -13.95 9.72 5.37
CA ASP A 40 -14.05 11.15 5.16
C ASP A 40 -14.62 11.45 3.78
N ASN A 41 -15.49 12.45 3.72
CA ASN A 41 -15.91 13.01 2.43
C ASN A 41 -14.68 13.59 1.71
N THR A 42 -14.58 13.42 0.39
CA THR A 42 -13.46 13.97 -0.40
C THR A 42 -13.94 14.58 -1.72
N PRO A 43 -13.78 15.89 -1.93
CA PRO A 43 -13.28 16.87 -0.96
C PRO A 43 -14.20 16.96 0.28
N ALA A 44 -13.65 17.37 1.43
CA ALA A 44 -14.38 17.39 2.70
C ALA A 44 -15.61 18.32 2.67
N ASP A 45 -15.53 19.35 1.85
CA ASP A 45 -16.55 20.37 1.59
C ASP A 45 -17.31 20.14 0.26
N TRP A 46 -17.25 18.92 -0.29
CA TRP A 46 -17.93 18.60 -1.55
C TRP A 46 -19.42 18.98 -1.53
N ARG A 47 -19.87 19.55 -2.65
CA ARG A 47 -21.28 19.87 -2.93
C ARG A 47 -21.61 19.52 -4.38
N SER A 48 -22.80 18.96 -4.58
CA SER A 48 -23.36 18.77 -5.92
C SER A 48 -23.54 20.10 -6.67
N SER A 49 -23.77 20.04 -7.98
CA SER A 49 -24.11 21.22 -8.81
C SER A 49 -25.33 22.00 -8.30
N THR A 50 -26.22 21.36 -7.54
CA THR A 50 -27.41 21.99 -6.93
C THR A 50 -27.16 22.49 -5.50
N GLY A 51 -25.95 22.29 -4.96
CA GLY A 51 -25.52 22.78 -3.65
C GLY A 51 -25.67 21.78 -2.49
N ALA A 52 -26.28 20.61 -2.73
CA ALA A 52 -26.46 19.58 -1.71
C ALA A 52 -25.13 18.92 -1.30
N SER A 53 -24.95 18.74 0.00
CA SER A 53 -23.77 18.20 0.69
C SER A 53 -23.87 16.69 0.94
N CYS A 54 -22.74 16.07 1.30
CA CYS A 54 -22.71 14.65 1.64
C CYS A 54 -23.61 14.25 2.81
N ASP A 55 -23.76 15.12 3.81
CA ASP A 55 -24.66 14.87 4.94
C ASP A 55 -26.13 14.88 4.49
N GLU A 56 -26.49 15.75 3.54
CA GLU A 56 -27.84 15.79 2.95
C GLU A 56 -28.12 14.54 2.11
N TYR A 57 -27.19 14.11 1.26
CA TYR A 57 -27.35 12.87 0.49
C TYR A 57 -27.60 11.65 1.38
N LYS A 58 -26.94 11.60 2.54
CA LYS A 58 -27.14 10.54 3.55
C LYS A 58 -28.45 10.72 4.32
N ALA A 59 -28.73 11.92 4.83
CA ALA A 59 -29.90 12.22 5.65
C ALA A 59 -31.21 12.02 4.88
N PHE A 60 -31.23 12.42 3.61
CA PHE A 60 -32.38 12.23 2.73
C PHE A 60 -32.42 10.87 2.06
N GLN A 61 -31.45 9.98 2.30
CA GLN A 61 -31.41 8.65 1.70
C GLN A 61 -31.44 8.68 0.16
N TRP A 62 -30.71 9.62 -0.44
CA TRP A 62 -30.53 9.76 -1.88
C TRP A 62 -29.47 8.81 -2.44
N CYS A 63 -28.64 8.25 -1.57
CA CYS A 63 -27.66 7.23 -1.88
C CYS A 63 -27.68 6.11 -0.85
N THR A 64 -27.04 4.99 -1.17
CA THR A 64 -26.73 3.92 -0.21
C THR A 64 -25.24 3.92 0.13
N PRO A 65 -24.83 3.34 1.26
CA PRO A 65 -23.42 3.15 1.59
C PRO A 65 -22.62 2.30 0.58
N ASN A 66 -23.29 1.66 -0.39
CA ASN A 66 -22.65 0.83 -1.42
C ASN A 66 -22.53 1.55 -2.78
N GLY A 67 -22.73 2.86 -2.88
CA GLY A 67 -22.59 3.58 -4.15
C GLY A 67 -23.82 3.60 -5.05
N THR A 68 -24.96 3.07 -4.58
CA THR A 68 -26.19 2.99 -5.37
C THR A 68 -27.18 4.11 -5.01
N TYR A 69 -28.22 4.26 -5.83
CA TYR A 69 -29.35 5.14 -5.52
C TYR A 69 -30.05 4.68 -4.24
N GLY A 70 -30.33 5.64 -3.36
CA GLY A 70 -31.07 5.39 -2.12
C GLY A 70 -32.57 5.38 -2.36
N VAL A 71 -33.33 5.00 -1.33
CA VAL A 71 -34.79 4.80 -1.43
C VAL A 71 -35.58 6.07 -1.73
N ALA A 72 -34.99 7.24 -1.48
CA ALA A 72 -35.60 8.53 -1.77
C ALA A 72 -35.05 9.18 -3.05
N TRP A 73 -34.23 8.46 -3.82
CA TRP A 73 -33.81 8.93 -5.14
C TRP A 73 -34.95 8.74 -6.14
N ASP A 74 -35.51 9.84 -6.64
CA ASP A 74 -36.49 9.80 -7.72
C ASP A 74 -35.79 9.46 -9.04
N PHE A 75 -36.35 8.52 -9.79
CA PHE A 75 -35.80 8.11 -11.08
C PHE A 75 -35.86 9.26 -12.10
N ASP A 76 -36.79 10.20 -11.95
CA ASP A 76 -36.93 11.37 -12.83
C ASP A 76 -35.80 12.39 -12.63
N TYR A 77 -35.03 12.32 -11.54
CA TYR A 77 -33.84 13.16 -11.33
C TYR A 77 -32.68 12.78 -12.28
N GLY A 78 -32.70 11.55 -12.81
CA GLY A 78 -31.63 11.02 -13.65
C GLY A 78 -30.45 10.46 -12.85
N LEU A 79 -29.25 10.55 -13.44
CA LEU A 79 -28.05 9.90 -12.91
C LEU A 79 -27.28 10.80 -11.95
N PHE A 80 -26.47 10.22 -11.04
CA PHE A 80 -25.58 10.99 -10.16
C PHE A 80 -24.66 11.97 -10.90
N GLY A 81 -24.24 11.64 -12.13
CA GLY A 81 -23.41 12.52 -12.96
C GLY A 81 -24.08 13.85 -13.34
N ASN A 82 -25.42 13.92 -13.34
CA ASN A 82 -26.17 15.16 -13.59
C ASN A 82 -26.00 16.17 -12.43
N PHE A 83 -25.60 15.66 -11.26
CA PHE A 83 -25.42 16.42 -10.02
C PHE A 83 -23.94 16.55 -9.63
N SER A 84 -23.01 16.25 -10.54
CA SER A 84 -21.59 16.45 -10.32
C SER A 84 -21.26 17.93 -10.05
N ASP A 85 -20.23 18.19 -9.25
CA ASP A 85 -19.68 19.53 -9.05
C ASP A 85 -19.00 20.09 -10.32
N ALA A 86 -18.42 21.29 -10.22
CA ALA A 86 -17.72 21.94 -11.32
C ALA A 86 -16.48 21.15 -11.82
N GLN A 87 -15.98 20.21 -11.02
CA GLN A 87 -14.86 19.32 -11.32
C GLN A 87 -15.33 17.95 -11.85
N GLY A 88 -16.63 17.74 -12.01
CA GLY A 88 -17.22 16.49 -12.50
C GLY A 88 -17.41 15.42 -11.43
N VAL A 89 -17.17 15.71 -10.15
CA VAL A 89 -17.28 14.75 -9.03
C VAL A 89 -18.70 14.72 -8.49
N ASN A 90 -19.30 13.53 -8.38
CA ASN A 90 -20.64 13.32 -7.82
C ASN A 90 -20.63 12.67 -6.42
N ALA A 91 -21.82 12.54 -5.81
CA ALA A 91 -21.96 12.04 -4.43
C ALA A 91 -21.41 10.63 -4.20
N ARG A 92 -21.54 9.70 -5.16
CA ARG A 92 -20.95 8.34 -5.02
C ARG A 92 -19.42 8.34 -5.10
N GLN A 93 -18.81 9.43 -5.53
CA GLN A 93 -17.35 9.60 -5.56
C GLN A 93 -16.88 10.35 -4.32
N ALA A 94 -17.60 11.40 -3.92
CA ALA A 94 -17.16 12.28 -2.85
C ALA A 94 -17.62 11.89 -1.45
N CYS A 95 -18.79 11.26 -1.30
CA CYS A 95 -19.43 11.14 0.00
C CYS A 95 -19.27 9.74 0.58
N CYS A 96 -18.71 9.65 1.79
CA CYS A 96 -18.57 8.32 2.41
C CYS A 96 -19.93 7.65 2.66
N GLY A 97 -20.93 8.41 3.12
CA GLY A 97 -22.28 7.87 3.33
C GLY A 97 -22.92 7.29 2.07
N CYS A 98 -22.37 7.61 0.90
CA CYS A 98 -22.78 7.13 -0.41
C CYS A 98 -21.85 6.08 -1.01
N GLY A 99 -20.97 5.45 -0.23
CA GLY A 99 -19.98 4.49 -0.72
C GLY A 99 -18.80 5.09 -1.48
N GLY A 100 -18.71 6.43 -1.53
CA GLY A 100 -17.56 7.16 -2.03
C GLY A 100 -16.69 7.65 -0.89
N GLY A 101 -16.18 8.88 -1.04
CA GLY A 101 -15.25 9.46 -0.09
C GLY A 101 -13.96 8.66 -0.04
N ARG A 102 -13.25 8.76 1.07
CA ARG A 102 -12.03 8.01 1.30
C ARG A 102 -12.07 7.43 2.72
N PRO A 103 -11.40 6.31 3.00
CA PRO A 103 -11.17 5.87 4.38
C PRO A 103 -10.65 7.05 5.22
N ALA A 104 -11.07 7.19 6.46
CA ALA A 104 -10.55 8.15 7.41
C ALA A 104 -9.19 7.59 7.81
N GLY A 105 -8.19 8.43 7.56
CA GLY A 105 -6.81 7.98 7.43
C GLY A 105 -6.34 7.78 5.99
N HIS A 106 -7.19 7.99 4.98
CA HIS A 106 -6.77 8.29 3.62
C HIS A 106 -6.33 9.74 3.60
N VAL A 107 -5.02 9.91 3.73
CA VAL A 107 -4.44 11.18 4.08
C VAL A 107 -4.63 12.19 2.94
N VAL A 108 -5.49 13.17 3.17
CA VAL A 108 -5.29 14.50 2.58
C VAL A 108 -3.94 14.98 3.11
N GLY A 109 -2.87 14.80 2.32
CA GLY A 109 -1.52 15.26 2.68
C GLY A 109 -0.43 14.21 2.89
N LEU A 110 -0.59 12.94 2.47
CA LEU A 110 0.59 12.08 2.33
C LEU A 110 1.39 12.55 1.12
N THR A 111 2.70 12.61 1.28
CA THR A 111 3.61 13.01 0.21
C THR A 111 3.62 11.95 -0.89
N HIS A 112 3.19 12.32 -2.10
CA HIS A 112 3.40 11.55 -3.31
C HIS A 112 4.90 11.52 -3.62
N PHE A 113 5.50 10.35 -3.50
CA PHE A 113 6.93 10.19 -3.80
C PHE A 113 7.15 9.63 -5.21
N ALA A 114 6.18 8.87 -5.72
CA ALA A 114 6.22 8.25 -7.03
C ALA A 114 4.85 8.25 -7.70
N VAL A 115 4.85 8.49 -9.00
CA VAL A 115 3.78 8.08 -9.90
C VAL A 115 4.38 7.07 -10.88
N THR A 116 3.78 5.91 -11.06
CA THR A 116 4.21 4.92 -12.05
C THR A 116 3.12 4.70 -13.09
N ALA A 117 3.49 4.13 -14.23
CA ALA A 117 2.56 3.78 -15.29
C ALA A 117 2.96 2.45 -15.91
N GLY A 118 2.13 1.93 -16.83
CA GLY A 118 2.32 0.59 -17.43
C GLY A 118 3.72 0.37 -18.00
N GLU A 119 4.32 1.43 -18.53
CA GLU A 119 5.66 1.42 -19.13
C GLU A 119 6.76 2.01 -18.23
N GLN A 120 6.44 2.44 -17.03
CA GLN A 120 7.36 3.13 -16.13
C GLN A 120 7.54 2.36 -14.82
N CYS A 121 8.10 1.16 -14.95
CA CYS A 121 8.60 0.35 -13.84
C CYS A 121 9.98 0.82 -13.35
N ALA A 122 10.64 0.13 -12.41
CA ALA A 122 11.86 0.67 -11.80
C ALA A 122 13.03 0.81 -12.77
N GLU A 123 13.01 0.10 -13.89
CA GLU A 123 13.99 0.23 -14.97
C GLU A 123 13.72 1.42 -15.92
N ALA A 124 12.48 1.92 -16.05
CA ALA A 124 12.17 3.01 -16.99
C ALA A 124 11.62 4.28 -16.32
N LEU A 125 11.38 4.25 -15.01
CA LEU A 125 10.73 5.35 -14.29
C LEU A 125 11.63 6.60 -14.27
N PRO A 126 11.16 7.74 -14.79
CA PRO A 126 11.88 9.00 -14.68
C PRO A 126 12.05 9.46 -13.23
N TYR A 127 13.09 10.23 -12.97
CA TYR A 127 13.23 10.93 -11.70
C TYR A 127 13.85 12.30 -11.91
N ALA A 128 13.44 13.27 -11.11
CA ALA A 128 14.04 14.59 -11.11
C ALA A 128 13.69 15.32 -9.81
N PRO A 129 14.51 16.28 -9.36
CA PRO A 129 14.05 17.24 -8.37
C PRO A 129 12.95 18.09 -8.99
N ARG A 130 11.85 18.30 -8.25
CA ARG A 130 10.74 19.13 -8.70
C ARG A 130 10.61 20.38 -7.86
N GLU A 131 10.21 21.48 -8.51
CA GLU A 131 9.82 22.71 -7.82
C GLU A 131 8.45 22.57 -7.14
N THR A 132 7.57 21.78 -7.76
CA THR A 132 6.26 21.43 -7.23
C THR A 132 6.20 19.93 -6.94
N PRO A 133 5.76 19.51 -5.73
CA PRO A 133 5.61 18.10 -5.41
C PRO A 133 4.70 17.37 -6.40
N LEU A 134 4.92 16.07 -6.55
CA LEU A 134 3.99 15.23 -7.31
C LEU A 134 2.56 15.38 -6.78
N THR A 135 1.61 15.39 -7.71
CA THR A 135 0.18 15.45 -7.42
C THR A 135 -0.49 14.17 -7.89
N GLU A 136 -1.76 14.02 -7.52
CA GLU A 136 -2.61 12.85 -7.84
C GLU A 136 -2.77 12.57 -9.34
N ALA A 137 -2.37 13.50 -10.22
CA ALA A 137 -2.50 13.41 -11.68
C ALA A 137 -1.17 13.74 -12.41
N ALA A 138 -0.04 13.77 -11.69
CA ALA A 138 1.26 14.04 -12.30
C ALA A 138 1.69 12.92 -13.25
N ALA A 139 2.52 13.26 -14.25
CA ALA A 139 3.18 12.26 -15.09
C ALA A 139 4.10 11.34 -14.27
N ALA A 140 4.34 10.13 -14.79
CA ALA A 140 5.17 9.13 -14.13
C ALA A 140 6.56 9.66 -13.76
N GLY A 141 6.97 9.42 -12.53
CA GLY A 141 8.32 9.66 -12.05
C GLY A 141 8.42 9.67 -10.52
N VAL A 142 9.66 9.73 -10.03
CA VAL A 142 10.00 9.94 -8.61
C VAL A 142 10.43 11.38 -8.38
N ASP A 143 9.92 12.00 -7.32
CA ASP A 143 10.32 13.35 -6.92
C ASP A 143 11.53 13.31 -5.98
N THR A 144 12.71 13.59 -6.52
CA THR A 144 13.95 13.56 -5.74
C THR A 144 14.21 14.85 -4.95
N SER A 145 13.32 15.85 -5.02
CA SER A 145 13.36 17.00 -4.11
C SER A 145 13.06 16.60 -2.66
N LEU A 146 12.37 15.47 -2.48
CA LEU A 146 11.98 14.89 -1.19
C LEU A 146 13.07 14.01 -0.56
N ARG A 147 14.23 13.86 -1.23
CA ARG A 147 15.26 12.87 -0.91
C ARG A 147 15.78 12.86 0.53
N ASP A 148 15.79 14.02 1.18
CA ASP A 148 16.32 14.22 2.54
C ASP A 148 15.18 14.49 3.55
N ARG A 149 13.92 14.45 3.11
CA ARG A 149 12.76 14.55 4.00
C ARG A 149 12.46 13.17 4.57
N ALA A 150 12.37 13.09 5.90
CA ALA A 150 12.09 11.84 6.58
C ALA A 150 10.59 11.51 6.57
N HIS A 151 10.25 10.25 6.31
CA HIS A 151 8.87 9.77 6.33
C HIS A 151 8.80 8.30 6.75
N ALA A 152 7.71 7.93 7.42
CA ALA A 152 7.33 6.54 7.69
C ALA A 152 6.22 6.04 6.75
N ARG A 153 5.66 6.95 5.95
CA ARG A 153 4.57 6.69 5.03
C ARG A 153 4.73 7.52 3.76
N TRP A 154 4.38 6.93 2.63
CA TRP A 154 4.37 7.62 1.33
C TRP A 154 3.25 7.05 0.45
N VAL A 155 2.87 7.80 -0.59
CA VAL A 155 1.84 7.37 -1.55
C VAL A 155 2.44 7.23 -2.94
N GLN A 156 2.08 6.13 -3.60
CA GLN A 156 2.33 5.88 -5.00
C GLN A 156 1.01 5.87 -5.76
N ARG A 157 0.95 6.61 -6.88
CA ARG A 157 -0.11 6.46 -7.87
C ARG A 157 0.35 5.56 -9.00
N ILE A 158 -0.55 4.75 -9.54
CA ILE A 158 -0.28 3.87 -10.67
C ILE A 158 -1.33 4.13 -11.74
N PHE A 159 -0.87 4.53 -12.93
CA PHE A 159 -1.71 4.74 -14.13
C PHE A 159 -1.37 3.69 -15.18
N PRO A 160 -2.00 2.50 -15.16
CA PRO A 160 -1.72 1.44 -16.14
C PRO A 160 -1.87 1.89 -17.60
N ALA A 161 -2.77 2.84 -17.86
CA ALA A 161 -3.00 3.43 -19.19
C ALA A 161 -2.03 4.58 -19.54
N GLY A 162 -1.05 4.88 -18.69
CA GLY A 162 -0.11 6.00 -18.86
C GLY A 162 -0.67 7.37 -18.48
N VAL A 163 -2.00 7.52 -18.43
CA VAL A 163 -2.72 8.75 -18.08
C VAL A 163 -3.73 8.50 -16.96
N PRO A 164 -3.99 9.49 -16.09
CA PRO A 164 -4.98 9.37 -15.03
C PRO A 164 -6.42 9.36 -15.59
N GLY A 165 -7.35 8.82 -14.80
CA GLY A 165 -8.78 8.80 -15.08
C GLY A 165 -9.32 7.45 -15.57
N SER A 166 -8.49 6.41 -15.60
CA SER A 166 -8.92 5.06 -15.97
C SER A 166 -9.52 4.31 -14.77
N LEU A 167 -10.44 3.36 -15.04
CA LEU A 167 -10.91 2.38 -14.04
C LEU A 167 -9.80 1.40 -13.61
N GLU A 168 -8.66 1.43 -14.28
CA GLU A 168 -7.47 0.67 -13.94
C GLU A 168 -6.57 1.41 -12.95
N ASP A 169 -6.79 2.70 -12.68
CA ASP A 169 -5.94 3.49 -11.80
C ASP A 169 -5.91 2.91 -10.38
N MET A 170 -4.71 2.82 -9.80
CA MET A 170 -4.49 2.30 -8.46
C MET A 170 -3.75 3.30 -7.59
N THR A 171 -3.95 3.17 -6.29
CA THR A 171 -3.15 3.87 -5.27
C THR A 171 -2.57 2.85 -4.32
N ILE A 172 -1.29 2.99 -3.99
CA ILE A 172 -0.65 2.21 -2.94
C ILE A 172 -0.15 3.18 -1.86
N GLU A 173 -0.71 3.06 -0.67
CA GLU A 173 -0.11 3.63 0.54
C GLU A 173 0.92 2.64 1.07
N TRP A 174 2.14 3.09 1.30
CA TRP A 174 3.14 2.25 1.94
C TRP A 174 3.39 2.74 3.36
N ARG A 175 3.43 1.79 4.29
CA ARG A 175 3.59 2.01 5.72
C ARG A 175 4.81 1.24 6.23
N PHE A 176 5.82 1.97 6.65
CA PHE A 176 7.03 1.41 7.25
C PHE A 176 6.93 1.48 8.78
N SER A 177 7.61 0.57 9.46
CA SER A 177 7.71 0.59 10.93
C SER A 177 8.70 1.63 11.46
N ASP A 178 9.53 2.20 10.56
CA ASP A 178 10.56 3.18 10.87
C ASP A 178 10.46 4.43 9.99
N THR A 179 11.13 5.49 10.44
CA THR A 179 11.23 6.76 9.72
C THR A 179 12.62 6.87 9.09
N LYS A 180 12.67 7.00 7.76
CA LYS A 180 13.88 7.21 6.95
C LYS A 180 13.61 8.27 5.89
N THR A 181 14.67 8.85 5.33
CA THR A 181 14.55 9.65 4.11
C THR A 181 14.42 8.74 2.87
N LEU A 182 13.97 9.26 1.71
CA LEU A 182 13.93 8.46 0.47
C LEU A 182 15.32 7.89 0.15
N ARG A 183 16.36 8.72 0.26
CA ARG A 183 17.75 8.30 -0.01
C ARG A 183 18.12 7.07 0.82
N GLN A 184 17.97 7.18 2.14
CA GLN A 184 18.28 6.09 3.06
C GLN A 184 17.44 4.85 2.75
N ARG A 185 16.16 5.05 2.43
CA ARG A 185 15.22 3.95 2.20
C ARG A 185 15.52 3.16 0.93
N PHE A 186 15.95 3.82 -0.14
CA PHE A 186 16.36 3.12 -1.37
C PHE A 186 17.73 2.46 -1.23
N GLU A 187 18.65 3.05 -0.46
CA GLU A 187 19.94 2.44 -0.12
C GLU A 187 19.73 1.15 0.69
N SER A 188 18.86 1.16 1.69
CA SER A 188 18.55 -0.03 2.49
C SER A 188 17.73 -1.06 1.71
N ALA A 189 16.80 -0.64 0.85
CA ALA A 189 16.02 -1.55 0.00
C ALA A 189 16.91 -2.45 -0.88
N THR A 190 18.06 -1.96 -1.34
CA THR A 190 18.99 -2.70 -2.21
C THR A 190 20.12 -3.42 -1.48
N SER A 191 20.20 -3.31 -0.15
CA SER A 191 21.26 -3.94 0.66
C SER A 191 20.73 -4.93 1.70
N GLN A 192 19.60 -4.61 2.34
CA GLN A 192 18.96 -5.43 3.37
C GLN A 192 17.46 -5.63 3.13
N GLY A 193 16.84 -4.81 2.27
CA GLY A 193 15.41 -4.78 2.04
C GLY A 193 14.67 -3.89 3.05
N GLU A 194 13.51 -3.37 2.63
CA GLU A 194 12.64 -2.54 3.47
C GLU A 194 11.36 -3.27 3.85
N PRO A 195 11.20 -3.70 5.13
CA PRO A 195 9.94 -4.24 5.62
C PRO A 195 8.82 -3.21 5.51
N VAL A 196 7.70 -3.60 4.92
CA VAL A 196 6.62 -2.66 4.63
C VAL A 196 5.26 -3.35 4.61
N ARG A 197 4.26 -2.62 5.09
CA ARG A 197 2.85 -2.92 4.90
C ARG A 197 2.27 -2.01 3.84
N TRP A 198 1.64 -2.58 2.84
CA TRP A 198 0.99 -1.86 1.77
C TRP A 198 -0.53 -1.90 1.92
N LEU A 199 -1.18 -0.77 1.65
CA LEU A 199 -2.61 -0.72 1.38
C LEU A 199 -2.84 -0.30 -0.05
N ILE A 200 -3.46 -1.19 -0.80
CA ILE A 200 -3.76 -1.06 -2.21
C ILE A 200 -5.22 -0.64 -2.32
N SER A 201 -5.48 0.46 -2.99
CA SER A 201 -6.84 0.89 -3.37
C SER A 201 -6.97 0.79 -4.89
N TRP A 202 -7.95 0.01 -5.35
CA TRP A 202 -8.26 -0.19 -6.76
C TRP A 202 -9.76 -0.43 -6.91
N ARG A 203 -10.41 0.37 -7.76
CA ARG A 203 -11.88 0.41 -7.86
C ARG A 203 -12.51 0.61 -6.46
N ASP A 204 -13.50 -0.20 -6.12
CA ASP A 204 -14.30 -0.08 -4.89
C ASP A 204 -13.77 -1.00 -3.77
N SER A 205 -12.48 -1.32 -3.78
CA SER A 205 -11.91 -2.29 -2.85
C SER A 205 -10.51 -1.90 -2.39
N THR A 206 -10.19 -2.38 -1.19
CA THR A 206 -8.89 -2.19 -0.56
C THR A 206 -8.31 -3.56 -0.21
N TRP A 207 -7.01 -3.72 -0.45
CA TRP A 207 -6.27 -4.93 -0.11
C TRP A 207 -5.03 -4.57 0.67
N GLU A 208 -4.59 -5.50 1.51
CA GLU A 208 -3.36 -5.35 2.27
C GLU A 208 -2.33 -6.39 1.84
N ARG A 209 -1.06 -6.01 1.91
CA ARG A 209 0.09 -6.90 1.76
C ARG A 209 1.14 -6.53 2.79
N ASP A 210 1.84 -7.53 3.31
CA ASP A 210 3.01 -7.35 4.16
C ASP A 210 4.19 -8.08 3.52
N GLY A 211 5.34 -7.42 3.45
CA GLY A 211 6.50 -7.99 2.80
C GLY A 211 7.74 -7.12 2.91
N VAL A 212 8.66 -7.35 1.98
CA VAL A 212 9.95 -6.67 1.89
C VAL A 212 10.06 -6.02 0.52
N TRP A 213 10.27 -4.72 0.51
CA TRP A 213 10.56 -4.00 -0.72
C TRP A 213 12.06 -4.03 -1.01
N TRP A 214 12.41 -4.59 -2.16
CA TRP A 214 13.77 -4.62 -2.70
C TRP A 214 13.88 -3.92 -4.06
N PHE A 215 12.78 -3.88 -4.80
CA PHE A 215 12.55 -3.34 -6.16
C PHE A 215 13.44 -3.89 -7.27
N SER A 216 14.75 -4.03 -7.07
CA SER A 216 15.65 -4.74 -7.97
C SER A 216 16.98 -5.12 -7.33
N SER A 217 17.40 -6.38 -7.52
CA SER A 217 18.76 -6.85 -7.25
C SER A 217 19.84 -6.12 -8.06
N SER A 218 19.48 -5.52 -9.20
CA SER A 218 20.40 -4.84 -10.12
C SER A 218 20.57 -3.34 -9.85
N ALA A 219 19.92 -2.81 -8.80
CA ALA A 219 19.90 -1.37 -8.53
C ALA A 219 21.09 -0.83 -7.70
N ALA A 220 21.81 -1.71 -6.98
CA ALA A 220 22.72 -1.31 -5.91
C ALA A 220 23.91 -0.44 -6.38
N ALA A 221 24.42 -0.64 -7.61
CA ALA A 221 25.64 0.02 -8.08
C ALA A 221 25.49 1.53 -8.33
N ALA A 222 24.28 2.02 -8.62
CA ALA A 222 24.04 3.40 -9.06
C ALA A 222 23.06 4.19 -8.17
N ILE A 223 22.45 3.55 -7.17
CA ILE A 223 21.33 4.17 -6.43
C ILE A 223 21.75 5.45 -5.70
N GLY A 224 22.93 5.47 -5.07
CA GLY A 224 23.44 6.64 -4.34
C GLY A 224 23.65 7.88 -5.22
N LEU A 225 24.03 7.68 -6.50
CA LEU A 225 24.29 8.77 -7.45
C LEU A 225 23.00 9.51 -7.86
N LYS A 226 21.86 8.81 -7.86
CA LYS A 226 20.55 9.39 -8.24
C LYS A 226 20.03 10.41 -7.22
N TRP A 227 20.55 10.35 -6.01
CA TRP A 227 20.18 11.24 -4.91
C TRP A 227 21.18 12.39 -4.71
N GLY A 228 22.20 12.54 -5.56
CA GLY A 228 23.20 13.61 -5.45
C GLY A 228 22.57 15.01 -5.51
N ALA A 229 23.09 15.97 -4.75
CA ALA A 229 22.55 17.34 -4.70
C ALA A 229 22.59 18.07 -6.07
N GLY A 230 23.42 17.61 -7.01
CA GLY A 230 23.50 18.08 -8.39
C GLY A 230 22.91 17.14 -9.46
N ALA A 231 22.17 16.10 -9.06
CA ALA A 231 21.51 15.21 -10.02
C ALA A 231 20.34 15.96 -10.71
N ALA A 232 20.53 16.34 -11.98
CA ALA A 232 19.55 17.10 -12.77
C ALA A 232 18.30 16.29 -13.15
N GLY A 233 18.26 15.01 -12.80
CA GLY A 233 17.24 14.05 -13.20
C GLY A 233 17.76 13.03 -14.21
N GLY A 234 16.96 12.00 -14.47
CA GLY A 234 17.28 10.88 -15.33
C GLY A 234 16.15 9.87 -15.35
N ALA A 235 16.46 8.62 -15.63
CA ALA A 235 15.53 7.49 -15.52
C ALA A 235 16.22 6.29 -14.87
N SER A 236 15.44 5.25 -14.62
CA SER A 236 15.94 3.91 -14.31
C SER A 236 16.57 3.82 -12.92
N PHE A 237 15.78 3.51 -11.89
CA PHE A 237 16.32 3.15 -10.57
C PHE A 237 16.96 1.75 -10.53
N SER A 238 16.69 0.93 -11.54
CA SER A 238 17.40 -0.32 -11.81
C SER A 238 18.19 -0.25 -13.12
N THR A 239 19.30 -0.99 -13.20
CA THR A 239 20.07 -1.17 -14.44
C THR A 239 19.46 -2.22 -15.35
N GLU A 240 18.87 -3.27 -14.79
CA GLU A 240 18.17 -4.35 -15.51
C GLU A 240 17.08 -4.89 -14.58
N ASP A 241 15.85 -5.01 -15.09
CA ASP A 241 14.65 -5.42 -14.37
C ASP A 241 14.30 -4.59 -13.14
N GLY A 242 13.01 -4.43 -12.85
CA GLY A 242 12.64 -3.66 -11.68
C GLY A 242 11.16 -3.50 -11.46
N ALA A 243 10.75 -3.63 -10.20
CA ALA A 243 9.35 -3.61 -9.82
C ALA A 243 9.01 -2.51 -8.81
N TRP A 244 7.84 -1.90 -9.01
CA TRP A 244 7.17 -1.02 -8.05
C TRP A 244 5.84 -1.61 -7.69
N GLY A 245 5.68 -2.04 -6.44
CA GLY A 245 4.42 -2.58 -6.01
C GLY A 245 4.48 -3.27 -4.65
N ALA A 246 3.40 -3.98 -4.38
CA ALA A 246 3.10 -4.64 -3.14
C ALA A 246 2.94 -6.14 -3.35
N ALA A 247 3.49 -6.96 -2.48
CA ALA A 247 3.28 -8.41 -2.50
C ALA A 247 3.46 -9.02 -1.12
N ALA A 248 2.98 -10.25 -0.94
CA ALA A 248 3.44 -11.07 0.17
C ALA A 248 4.87 -11.54 -0.12
N GLY A 249 5.81 -11.24 0.76
CA GLY A 249 7.22 -11.59 0.57
C GLY A 249 8.06 -10.49 -0.09
N ARG A 250 9.13 -10.88 -0.79
CA ARG A 250 10.10 -9.94 -1.35
C ARG A 250 9.68 -9.47 -2.75
N VAL A 251 9.52 -8.16 -2.92
CA VAL A 251 9.30 -7.51 -4.22
C VAL A 251 10.66 -7.20 -4.84
N ASP A 252 11.05 -7.97 -5.85
CA ASP A 252 12.33 -7.87 -6.56
C ASP A 252 12.09 -8.09 -8.05
N GLY A 253 12.47 -7.12 -8.89
CA GLY A 253 12.32 -7.22 -10.34
C GLY A 253 13.22 -8.27 -10.98
N GLY A 254 14.40 -8.57 -10.40
CA GLY A 254 15.35 -9.53 -10.99
C GLY A 254 14.94 -11.01 -10.91
N GLY A 255 13.67 -11.29 -10.63
CA GLY A 255 13.11 -12.63 -10.51
C GLY A 255 11.65 -12.66 -10.95
N PHE A 256 10.96 -13.78 -10.76
CA PHE A 256 9.54 -13.87 -11.12
C PHE A 256 8.71 -12.92 -10.24
N PRO A 257 7.57 -12.40 -10.73
CA PRO A 257 6.66 -11.65 -9.89
C PRO A 257 6.27 -12.47 -8.65
N PRO A 258 6.43 -11.93 -7.42
CA PRO A 258 6.04 -12.66 -6.23
C PRO A 258 4.52 -12.91 -6.19
N PHE A 259 4.11 -13.96 -5.48
CA PHE A 259 2.69 -14.30 -5.36
C PHE A 259 1.87 -13.13 -4.81
N GLY A 260 0.76 -12.81 -5.48
CA GLY A 260 -0.11 -11.72 -5.06
C GLY A 260 0.45 -10.33 -5.33
N PHE A 261 1.46 -10.20 -6.19
CA PHE A 261 2.03 -8.92 -6.60
C PHE A 261 0.99 -8.00 -7.25
N VAL A 262 0.98 -6.75 -6.80
CA VAL A 262 0.18 -5.67 -7.35
C VAL A 262 1.10 -4.48 -7.61
N GLY A 263 1.11 -3.99 -8.83
CA GLY A 263 2.01 -2.91 -9.22
C GLY A 263 2.46 -3.02 -10.67
N VAL A 264 3.58 -2.38 -10.97
CA VAL A 264 4.24 -2.41 -12.28
C VAL A 264 5.61 -3.05 -12.15
N GLY A 265 6.07 -3.78 -13.16
CA GLY A 265 7.39 -4.39 -13.15
C GLY A 265 7.91 -4.74 -14.53
N ASN A 266 9.23 -4.85 -14.60
CA ASN A 266 9.92 -5.72 -15.54
C ASN A 266 10.51 -6.87 -14.72
N PHE A 267 10.20 -8.10 -15.11
CA PHE A 267 10.49 -9.33 -14.37
C PHE A 267 10.95 -10.43 -15.34
N ILE A 268 12.17 -10.95 -15.14
CA ILE A 268 12.79 -12.06 -15.90
C ILE A 268 12.90 -11.84 -17.41
N ASP A 269 14.15 -11.85 -17.86
CA ASP A 269 14.61 -11.61 -19.23
C ASP A 269 13.92 -12.44 -20.34
N GLU A 270 13.49 -11.73 -21.38
CA GLU A 270 14.05 -11.76 -22.75
C GLU A 270 13.66 -10.46 -23.52
N ASP A 271 12.61 -9.75 -23.07
CA ASP A 271 12.04 -8.60 -23.76
C ASP A 271 12.10 -7.34 -22.86
N SER A 272 12.98 -6.41 -23.23
CA SER A 272 13.47 -5.25 -22.48
C SER A 272 12.46 -4.13 -22.18
N ALA A 273 11.24 -4.44 -21.73
CA ALA A 273 10.22 -3.43 -21.50
C ALA A 273 9.52 -3.62 -20.16
N CYS A 274 9.54 -2.54 -19.36
CA CYS A 274 8.53 -2.31 -18.34
C CYS A 274 7.15 -2.45 -18.96
N SER A 275 6.47 -3.54 -18.69
CA SER A 275 5.21 -3.87 -19.38
C SER A 275 4.26 -4.65 -18.48
N THR A 276 4.76 -5.29 -17.43
CA THR A 276 3.91 -6.09 -16.56
C THR A 276 3.17 -5.18 -15.57
N VAL A 277 1.84 -5.15 -15.67
CA VAL A 277 0.96 -4.54 -14.68
C VAL A 277 0.10 -5.61 -14.03
N CYS A 278 0.16 -5.69 -12.70
CA CYS A 278 -0.62 -6.65 -11.93
C CYS A 278 -1.65 -5.95 -11.04
N PHE A 279 -2.86 -6.51 -11.02
CA PHE A 279 -4.02 -6.04 -10.28
C PHE A 279 -4.40 -7.05 -9.19
N PRO A 280 -4.93 -6.62 -8.04
CA PRO A 280 -5.41 -7.55 -7.02
C PRO A 280 -6.66 -8.27 -7.53
N TYR A 281 -6.72 -9.59 -7.35
CA TYR A 281 -7.88 -10.40 -7.72
C TYR A 281 -8.20 -11.40 -6.61
N GLY A 282 -9.11 -11.02 -5.72
CA GLY A 282 -9.45 -11.82 -4.53
C GLY A 282 -8.37 -11.78 -3.42
N PRO A 283 -8.57 -12.55 -2.33
CA PRO A 283 -7.64 -12.57 -1.20
C PRO A 283 -6.28 -13.15 -1.59
N GLY A 284 -5.23 -12.33 -1.55
CA GLY A 284 -3.85 -12.77 -1.79
C GLY A 284 -3.49 -13.08 -3.25
N ALA A 285 -4.45 -13.13 -4.17
CA ALA A 285 -4.19 -13.40 -5.59
C ALA A 285 -4.17 -12.11 -6.43
N ASN A 286 -3.66 -12.23 -7.65
CA ASN A 286 -3.47 -11.16 -8.61
C ASN A 286 -3.66 -11.64 -10.04
N VAL A 287 -3.92 -10.71 -10.95
CA VAL A 287 -3.93 -10.94 -12.40
C VAL A 287 -2.97 -9.94 -13.03
N CYS A 288 -2.02 -10.44 -13.83
CA CYS A 288 -1.03 -9.62 -14.53
C CYS A 288 -1.33 -9.53 -16.01
N GLN A 289 -1.02 -8.39 -16.60
CA GLN A 289 -1.19 -8.08 -18.02
C GLN A 289 0.05 -7.39 -18.55
N GLN A 290 0.43 -7.69 -19.78
CA GLN A 290 1.49 -6.95 -20.48
C GLN A 290 0.92 -5.67 -21.10
N ARG A 291 1.70 -4.60 -21.07
CA ARG A 291 1.41 -3.27 -21.63
C ARG A 291 2.47 -2.93 -22.67
N SER A 292 2.05 -2.25 -23.73
CA SER A 292 2.85 -1.94 -24.93
C SER A 292 2.50 -0.58 -25.48
#